data_AF-A0A6C0JII2-F1
#
_entry.id   AF-A0A6C0JII2-F1
#
_cell.length_a   1.000
_cell.length_b   1.000
_cell.length_c   1.000
_cell.angle_alpha   90.00
_cell.angle_beta   90.00
_cell.angle_gamma   90.00
#
_symmetry.space_group_name_H-M   'P 1'
#
loop_
_entity.id
_entity.type
_entity.pdbx_description
1 polymer ?
#
loop_
_entity_poly.entity_id
_entity_poly.type
_entity_poly.pdbx_seq_one_letter_code
_entity_poly.pdbx_strand_id
1 'polypeptide(L)'
;MPFDYKLLGYDDNFNHMLQSAETAIDKLNAWYWVRDFHDPEGFGGTMDPMMSATGAAMDYKGHSVSSMGRTMRSMQTIAKHGMCVFIENVPHFASYEGFLRNLFGEEGHELEPKVPEFEVDNAWWVADEKRFRTLEEHIAYVSAR
;
A
#
# COMPACT_ATOMS: atom_id res chain seq x y z
N MET A 1 -9.02 7.82 2.64
CA MET A 1 -9.08 6.68 3.59
C MET A 1 -7.95 5.74 3.22
N PRO A 2 -7.24 5.15 4.20
CA PRO A 2 -6.11 4.26 3.90
C PRO A 2 -6.61 2.97 3.24
N PHE A 3 -5.73 2.31 2.47
CA PHE A 3 -6.06 1.07 1.76
C PHE A 3 -6.37 -0.10 2.72
N ASP A 4 -7.28 -1.01 2.35
CA ASP A 4 -7.53 -2.23 3.12
C ASP A 4 -6.57 -3.35 2.70
N TYR A 5 -5.45 -3.44 3.42
CA TYR A 5 -4.41 -4.42 3.16
C TYR A 5 -4.83 -5.85 3.52
N LYS A 6 -5.97 -6.08 4.20
CA LYS A 6 -6.52 -7.44 4.38
C LYS A 6 -6.86 -8.09 3.04
N LEU A 7 -7.20 -7.28 2.03
CA LEU A 7 -7.41 -7.76 0.67
C LEU A 7 -6.18 -8.47 0.10
N LEU A 8 -4.98 -8.12 0.58
CA LEU A 8 -3.71 -8.72 0.18
C LEU A 8 -3.29 -9.91 1.07
N GLY A 9 -4.17 -10.37 1.96
CA GLY A 9 -3.90 -11.49 2.86
C GLY A 9 -3.13 -11.13 4.13
N TYR A 10 -2.99 -9.83 4.45
CA TYR A 10 -2.44 -9.42 5.73
C TYR A 10 -3.45 -9.64 6.86
N ASP A 11 -2.96 -10.04 8.03
CA ASP A 11 -3.80 -10.15 9.23
C ASP A 11 -4.24 -8.77 9.74
N ASP A 12 -5.19 -8.75 10.68
CA ASP A 12 -5.73 -7.51 11.25
C ASP A 12 -4.66 -6.60 11.84
N ASN A 13 -3.64 -7.19 12.46
CA ASN A 13 -2.59 -6.46 13.14
C ASN A 13 -1.67 -5.77 12.14
N PHE A 14 -1.26 -6.48 11.10
CA PHE A 14 -0.40 -5.97 10.04
C PHE A 14 -1.15 -5.01 9.11
N ASN A 15 -2.43 -5.26 8.84
CA ASN A 15 -3.29 -4.30 8.16
C ASN A 15 -3.34 -2.97 8.92
N HIS A 16 -3.56 -3.01 10.24
CA HIS A 16 -3.59 -1.81 11.06
C HIS A 16 -2.24 -1.08 11.06
N MET A 17 -1.12 -1.80 11.11
CA MET A 17 0.23 -1.20 10.97
C MET A 17 0.39 -0.43 9.66
N LEU A 18 0.02 -1.05 8.52
CA LEU A 18 0.15 -0.43 7.20
C LEU A 18 -0.78 0.78 7.04
N GLN A 19 -2.05 0.67 7.46
CA GLN A 19 -3.02 1.77 7.42
C GLN A 19 -2.60 2.95 8.29
N SER A 20 -2.09 2.66 9.50
CA SER A 20 -1.56 3.67 10.41
C SER A 20 -0.35 4.38 9.80
N ALA A 21 0.54 3.66 9.14
CA ALA A 21 1.70 4.24 8.47
C ALA A 21 1.31 5.12 7.27
N GLU A 22 0.44 4.61 6.39
CA GLU A 22 -0.10 5.36 5.24
C GLU A 22 -0.72 6.68 5.69
N THR A 23 -1.60 6.61 6.70
CA THR A 23 -2.27 7.80 7.27
C THR A 23 -1.27 8.79 7.87
N ALA A 24 -0.24 8.30 8.57
CA ALA A 24 0.80 9.15 9.15
C ALA A 24 1.62 9.87 8.06
N ILE A 25 1.98 9.15 7.00
CA ILE A 25 2.74 9.69 5.88
C ILE A 25 1.92 10.72 5.11
N ASP A 26 0.63 10.46 4.87
CA ASP A 26 -0.31 11.42 4.27
C ASP A 26 -0.40 12.70 5.08
N LYS A 27 -0.64 12.55 6.40
CA LYS A 27 -0.78 13.69 7.32
C LYS A 27 0.47 14.57 7.38
N LEU A 28 1.64 13.97 7.23
CA LEU A 28 2.93 14.66 7.23
C LEU A 28 3.39 15.10 5.84
N ASN A 29 2.66 14.74 4.78
CA ASN A 29 3.08 14.91 3.38
C ASN A 29 4.49 14.35 3.13
N ALA A 30 4.79 13.19 3.72
CA ALA A 30 6.14 12.63 3.80
C ALA A 30 6.47 11.60 2.69
N TRP A 31 5.59 11.41 1.71
CA TRP A 31 5.77 10.41 0.64
C TRP A 31 7.09 10.56 -0.12
N TYR A 32 7.53 11.79 -0.39
CA TYR A 32 8.83 12.04 -1.02
C TYR A 32 10.00 11.58 -0.15
N TRP A 33 9.95 11.84 1.16
CA TRP A 33 10.96 11.36 2.09
C TRP A 33 10.96 9.83 2.15
N VAL A 34 9.80 9.18 2.27
CA VAL A 34 9.69 7.72 2.29
C VAL A 34 10.26 7.09 1.01
N ARG A 35 9.95 7.66 -0.15
CA ARG A 35 10.45 7.22 -1.46
C ARG A 35 11.98 7.27 -1.52
N ASP A 36 12.56 8.41 -1.12
CA ASP A 36 13.98 8.68 -1.30
C ASP A 36 14.82 8.28 -0.08
N PHE A 37 14.18 7.77 0.98
CA PHE A 37 14.84 7.36 2.21
C PHE A 37 15.93 6.32 1.94
N HIS A 38 17.13 6.64 2.40
CA HIS A 38 18.29 5.79 2.35
C HIS A 38 19.10 5.97 3.63
N ASP A 39 19.07 4.95 4.48
CA ASP A 39 19.87 4.86 5.70
C ASP A 39 20.42 3.44 5.80
N PRO A 40 21.74 3.25 6.06
CA PRO A 40 22.33 1.93 6.25
C PRO A 40 21.65 1.08 7.35
N GLU A 41 21.13 1.72 8.40
CA GLU A 41 20.41 1.05 9.50
C GLU A 41 18.95 0.74 9.15
N GLY A 42 18.47 1.29 8.04
CA GLY A 42 17.09 1.19 7.57
C GLY A 42 16.07 1.89 8.48
N PHE A 43 14.79 1.80 8.13
CA PHE A 43 13.72 2.49 8.86
C PHE A 43 13.56 2.06 10.33
N GLY A 44 14.02 0.87 10.71
CA GLY A 44 13.92 0.40 12.09
C GLY A 44 14.99 0.96 13.03
N GLY A 45 16.17 1.27 12.49
CA GLY A 45 17.34 1.73 13.26
C GLY A 45 17.76 3.18 13.00
N THR A 46 17.13 3.85 12.04
CA THR A 46 17.44 5.24 11.70
C THR A 46 17.12 6.22 12.83
N MET A 47 17.94 7.25 12.94
CA MET A 47 17.73 8.40 13.83
C MET A 47 17.19 9.63 13.09
N ASP A 48 16.74 9.46 11.84
CA ASP A 48 16.16 10.54 11.05
C ASP A 48 14.95 11.17 11.79
N PRO A 49 14.92 12.50 12.01
CA PRO A 49 13.81 13.17 12.67
C PRO A 49 12.45 12.92 12.00
N MET A 50 12.41 12.71 10.68
CA MET A 50 11.19 12.41 9.96
C MET A 50 10.66 11.01 10.29
N MET A 51 11.53 10.03 10.56
CA MET A 51 11.10 8.73 11.06
C MET A 51 10.47 8.86 12.45
N SER A 52 11.06 9.68 13.33
CA SER A 52 10.50 9.99 14.65
C SER A 52 9.13 10.68 14.54
N ALA A 53 8.99 11.67 13.64
CA ALA A 53 7.74 12.36 13.39
C ALA A 53 6.66 11.41 12.85
N THR A 54 7.02 10.54 11.90
CA THR A 54 6.13 9.53 11.32
C THR A 54 5.64 8.58 12.42
N GLY A 55 6.54 8.00 13.22
CA GLY A 55 6.17 7.11 14.33
C GLY A 55 5.31 7.80 15.41
N ALA A 56 5.50 9.09 15.65
CA ALA A 56 4.64 9.87 16.54
C ALA A 56 3.21 10.04 15.97
N ALA A 57 3.09 10.25 14.65
CA ALA A 57 1.83 10.44 13.94
C ALA A 57 1.04 9.14 13.69
N MET A 58 1.70 7.97 13.69
CA MET A 58 1.04 6.66 13.60
C MET A 58 0.13 6.41 14.81
N ASP A 59 -1.08 5.89 14.59
CA ASP A 59 -1.96 5.46 15.68
C ASP A 59 -1.52 4.11 16.27
N TYR A 60 -0.96 3.23 15.44
CA TYR A 60 -0.40 1.96 15.89
C TYR A 60 0.89 2.14 16.69
N LYS A 61 0.86 1.84 18.00
CA LYS A 61 2.02 1.98 18.90
C LYS A 61 2.75 0.67 19.24
N GLY A 62 2.25 -0.48 18.77
CA GLY A 62 2.79 -1.82 19.10
C GLY A 62 4.02 -2.25 18.29
N HIS A 63 4.71 -1.32 17.61
CA HIS A 63 5.82 -1.68 16.74
C HIS A 63 7.04 -2.18 17.53
N SER A 64 7.60 -3.30 17.08
CA SER A 64 9.02 -3.60 17.32
C SER A 64 9.85 -2.88 16.25
N VAL A 65 11.17 -2.75 16.48
CA VAL A 65 12.13 -2.26 15.47
C VAL A 65 11.96 -3.00 14.14
N SER A 66 11.78 -4.32 14.19
CA SER A 66 11.61 -5.16 13.00
C SER A 66 10.28 -4.90 12.27
N SER A 67 9.16 -4.82 13.01
CA SER A 67 7.85 -4.57 12.38
C SER A 67 7.73 -3.15 11.84
N MET A 68 8.33 -2.16 12.52
CA MET A 68 8.45 -0.79 11.99
C MET A 68 9.21 -0.78 10.68
N GLY A 69 10.38 -1.44 10.65
CA GLY A 69 11.20 -1.55 9.44
C GLY A 69 10.45 -2.21 8.28
N ARG A 70 9.68 -3.28 8.54
CA ARG A 70 8.86 -3.94 7.51
C ARG A 70 7.75 -3.03 6.98
N THR A 71 7.03 -2.37 7.89
CA THR A 71 5.91 -1.47 7.56
C THR A 71 6.37 -0.32 6.67
N MET A 72 7.44 0.37 7.07
CA MET A 72 7.96 1.50 6.29
C MET A 72 8.60 1.07 4.97
N ARG A 73 9.15 -0.15 4.87
CA ARG A 73 9.59 -0.70 3.57
C ARG A 73 8.41 -0.93 2.63
N SER A 74 7.27 -1.42 3.11
CA SER A 74 6.06 -1.53 2.29
C SER A 74 5.62 -0.16 1.79
N MET A 75 5.61 0.85 2.67
CA MET A 75 5.30 2.24 2.28
C MET A 75 6.31 2.79 1.28
N GLN A 76 7.59 2.46 1.42
CA GLN A 76 8.62 2.83 0.45
C GLN A 76 8.42 2.16 -0.91
N THR A 77 8.03 0.89 -0.95
CA THR A 77 7.68 0.21 -2.21
C THR A 77 6.50 0.92 -2.88
N ILE A 78 5.45 1.25 -2.12
CA ILE A 78 4.29 2.01 -2.63
C ILE A 78 4.75 3.39 -3.13
N ALA A 79 5.59 4.09 -2.38
CA ALA A 79 6.07 5.44 -2.74
C ALA A 79 6.95 5.43 -4.01
N LYS A 80 7.73 4.36 -4.23
CA LYS A 80 8.62 4.21 -5.39
C LYS A 80 7.90 3.74 -6.65
N HIS A 81 6.97 2.81 -6.51
CA HIS A 81 6.43 2.05 -7.64
C HIS A 81 4.91 2.16 -7.80
N GLY A 82 4.23 2.77 -6.83
CA GLY A 82 2.78 2.83 -6.78
C GLY A 82 2.15 1.57 -6.17
N MET A 83 0.86 1.68 -5.86
CA MET A 83 0.09 0.61 -5.21
C MET A 83 -0.05 -0.63 -6.10
N CYS A 84 -0.23 -0.48 -7.41
CA CYS A 84 -0.39 -1.62 -8.33
C CYS A 84 0.84 -2.55 -8.29
N VAL A 85 2.04 -1.96 -8.38
CA VAL A 85 3.28 -2.75 -8.31
C VAL A 85 3.47 -3.34 -6.92
N PHE A 86 3.08 -2.63 -5.86
CA PHE A 86 3.10 -3.20 -4.52
C PHE A 86 2.21 -4.45 -4.43
N ILE A 87 0.98 -4.39 -4.93
CA ILE A 87 0.02 -5.51 -4.97
C ILE A 87 0.60 -6.71 -5.74
N GLU A 88 1.19 -6.47 -6.92
CA GLU A 88 1.80 -7.52 -7.74
C GLU A 88 3.00 -8.20 -7.07
N ASN A 89 3.72 -7.47 -6.21
CA ASN A 89 4.95 -7.93 -5.56
C ASN A 89 4.77 -8.33 -4.09
N VAL A 90 3.55 -8.30 -3.54
CA VAL A 90 3.32 -8.85 -2.20
C VAL A 90 3.67 -10.35 -2.26
N PRO A 91 4.73 -10.80 -1.56
CA PRO A 91 5.15 -12.19 -1.62
C PRO A 91 3.99 -13.03 -1.08
N HIS A 92 3.45 -13.90 -1.94
CA HIS A 92 2.31 -14.78 -1.67
C HIS A 92 2.30 -15.34 -0.24
N PHE A 93 1.51 -14.75 0.64
CA PHE A 93 0.86 -15.48 1.74
C PHE A 93 -0.61 -15.81 1.40
N ALA A 94 -1.16 -15.15 0.38
CA ALA A 94 -2.29 -15.59 -0.42
C ALA A 94 -1.90 -15.46 -1.90
N SER A 95 -2.22 -16.44 -2.73
CA SER A 95 -1.95 -16.38 -4.17
C SER A 95 -2.61 -15.14 -4.79
N TYR A 96 -2.05 -14.60 -5.88
CA TYR A 96 -2.70 -13.55 -6.70
C TYR A 96 -4.11 -13.99 -7.11
N GLU A 97 -4.28 -15.29 -7.35
CA GLU A 97 -5.57 -15.98 -7.48
C GLU A 97 -6.51 -15.79 -6.27
N GLY A 98 -6.01 -15.83 -5.04
CA GLY A 98 -6.79 -15.55 -3.83
C GLY A 98 -7.22 -14.09 -3.71
N PHE A 99 -6.38 -13.14 -4.13
CA PHE A 99 -6.75 -11.73 -4.25
C PHE A 99 -7.85 -11.53 -5.29
N LEU A 100 -7.68 -12.11 -6.49
CA LEU A 100 -8.70 -12.05 -7.54
C LEU A 100 -9.99 -12.76 -7.12
N ARG A 101 -9.93 -13.91 -6.45
CA ARG A 101 -11.11 -14.62 -5.91
C ARG A 101 -11.83 -13.83 -4.81
N ASN A 102 -11.11 -13.12 -3.95
CA ASN A 102 -11.75 -12.25 -2.95
C ASN A 102 -12.38 -11.02 -3.60
N LEU A 103 -11.78 -10.51 -4.67
CA LEU A 103 -12.27 -9.35 -5.40
C LEU A 103 -13.45 -9.68 -6.33
N PHE A 104 -13.46 -10.89 -6.92
CA PHE A 104 -14.41 -11.31 -7.96
C PHE A 104 -15.31 -12.50 -7.57
N GLY A 105 -15.13 -13.11 -6.39
CA GLY A 105 -15.88 -14.26 -5.89
C GLY A 105 -15.36 -15.64 -6.38
N GLU A 106 -15.55 -16.69 -5.58
CA GLU A 106 -15.30 -18.08 -5.99
C GLU A 106 -16.51 -18.64 -6.77
N GLU A 107 -16.26 -19.05 -8.03
CA GLU A 107 -17.13 -19.85 -8.91
C GLU A 107 -18.42 -19.21 -9.46
N GLY A 108 -18.43 -18.99 -10.78
CA GLY A 108 -19.54 -19.45 -11.62
C GLY A 108 -20.83 -18.63 -11.67
N HIS A 109 -20.89 -17.45 -11.08
CA HIS A 109 -22.01 -16.53 -11.30
C HIS A 109 -21.51 -15.21 -11.86
N GLU A 110 -22.06 -14.82 -13.02
CA GLU A 110 -22.07 -13.43 -13.50
C GLU A 110 -22.66 -12.56 -12.39
N LEU A 111 -21.81 -12.09 -11.48
CA LEU A 111 -22.11 -10.95 -10.66
C LEU A 111 -21.42 -9.80 -11.33
N GLU A 112 -22.22 -8.85 -11.84
CA GLU A 112 -21.71 -7.58 -12.33
C GLU A 112 -20.71 -7.05 -11.31
N PRO A 113 -19.50 -6.68 -11.75
CA PRO A 113 -18.45 -6.24 -10.85
C PRO A 113 -18.98 -5.07 -10.05
N LYS A 114 -19.24 -5.29 -8.75
CA LYS A 114 -19.44 -4.19 -7.80
C LYS A 114 -18.07 -3.62 -7.49
N VAL A 115 -17.52 -2.91 -8.47
CA VAL A 115 -16.49 -1.92 -8.23
C VAL A 115 -17.11 -0.96 -7.20
N PRO A 116 -16.55 -0.84 -5.98
CA PRO A 116 -17.03 0.19 -5.07
C PRO A 116 -16.84 1.51 -5.80
N GLU A 117 -17.92 2.29 -5.95
CA GLU A 117 -17.84 3.66 -6.46
C GLU A 117 -17.01 4.47 -5.46
N PHE A 118 -15.70 4.51 -5.68
CA PHE A 118 -14.82 5.42 -4.97
C PHE A 118 -14.90 6.77 -5.68
N GLU A 119 -15.43 7.80 -5.00
CA GLU A 119 -15.18 9.19 -5.38
C GLU A 119 -13.67 9.44 -5.21
N VAL A 120 -12.92 9.35 -6.31
CA VAL A 120 -11.46 9.53 -6.32
C VAL A 120 -11.10 11.01 -6.40
N ASP A 121 -11.41 11.74 -5.35
CA ASP A 121 -10.82 13.06 -5.10
C ASP A 121 -9.52 12.85 -4.32
N ASN A 122 -8.44 12.54 -5.03
CA ASN A 122 -7.06 12.97 -4.76
C ASN A 122 -6.07 12.19 -5.64
N ALA A 123 -5.25 12.94 -6.37
CA ALA A 123 -4.32 12.48 -7.39
C ALA A 123 -3.32 11.40 -6.90
N TRP A 124 -3.41 10.20 -7.49
CA TRP A 124 -2.46 9.12 -7.31
C TRP A 124 -1.27 9.30 -8.28
N TRP A 125 -0.04 9.31 -7.76
CA TRP A 125 1.20 9.54 -8.52
C TRP A 125 1.92 8.23 -8.85
N VAL A 126 2.43 8.11 -10.08
CA VAL A 126 3.47 7.16 -10.49
C VAL A 126 4.52 7.92 -11.30
N ALA A 127 5.78 7.70 -10.98
CA ALA A 127 6.93 8.07 -11.80
C ALA A 127 7.01 7.12 -13.00
N ASP A 128 6.25 7.44 -14.05
CA ASP A 128 6.48 7.16 -15.48
C ASP A 128 5.12 7.29 -16.21
N GLU A 129 4.89 8.50 -16.71
CA GLU A 129 3.96 8.98 -17.76
C GLU A 129 2.57 8.36 -18.03
N LYS A 130 2.04 7.40 -17.25
CA LYS A 130 0.62 7.06 -17.28
C LYS A 130 0.03 6.99 -15.88
N ARG A 131 -0.67 8.07 -15.53
CA ARG A 131 -1.60 8.11 -14.39
C ARG A 131 -2.81 7.24 -14.74
N PHE A 132 -2.96 6.10 -14.07
CA PHE A 132 -4.23 5.39 -14.04
C PHE A 132 -5.06 5.96 -12.90
N ARG A 133 -6.22 6.54 -13.25
CA ARG A 133 -7.17 7.17 -12.33
C ARG A 133 -8.02 6.14 -11.61
N THR A 134 -8.14 4.92 -12.15
CA THR A 134 -8.91 3.82 -11.56
C THR A 134 -8.18 2.50 -11.70
N LEU A 135 -8.54 1.52 -10.85
CA LEU A 135 -8.09 0.14 -10.97
C LEU A 135 -8.52 -0.49 -12.32
N GLU A 136 -9.65 -0.06 -12.87
CA GLU A 136 -10.17 -0.51 -14.16
C GLU A 136 -9.26 -0.08 -15.33
N GLU A 137 -8.74 1.15 -15.31
CA GLU A 137 -7.80 1.61 -16.33
C GLU A 137 -6.49 0.80 -16.30
N HIS A 138 -6.06 0.38 -15.11
CA HIS A 138 -4.90 -0.50 -14.96
C HIS A 138 -5.19 -1.92 -15.46
N ILE A 139 -6.32 -2.52 -15.07
CA ILE A 139 -6.75 -3.84 -15.56
C ILE A 139 -6.86 -3.85 -17.08
N ALA A 140 -7.52 -2.84 -17.67
CA ALA A 140 -7.66 -2.72 -19.12
C ALA A 140 -6.31 -2.60 -19.85
N TYR A 141 -5.34 -1.90 -19.25
CA TYR A 141 -3.98 -1.80 -19.82
C TYR A 141 -3.22 -3.13 -19.78
N VAL A 142 -3.31 -3.87 -18.67
CA VAL A 142 -2.64 -5.17 -18.52
C VAL A 142 -3.28 -6.23 -19.42
N SER A 143 -4.61 -6.22 -19.56
CA SER A 143 -5.35 -7.16 -20.44
C SER A 143 -5.20 -6.87 -21.94
N ALA A 144 -4.69 -5.70 -22.33
CA ALA A 144 -4.45 -5.32 -23.73
C ALA A 144 -3.02 -5.64 -24.22
N ARG A 145 -2.18 -6.23 -23.37
CA ARG A 145 -0.84 -6.74 -23.71
C ARG A 145 -0.86 -8.24 -23.92
#